data_AF-A0A2D8XB41-F1
#
_entry.id   AF-A0A2D8XB41-F1
#
_cell.length_a   1.000
_cell.length_b   1.000
_cell.length_c   1.000
_cell.angle_alpha   90.00
_cell.angle_beta   90.00
_cell.angle_gamma   90.00
#
_symmetry.space_group_name_H-M   'P 1'
#
loop_
_entity.id
_entity.type
_entity.pdbx_description
1 polymer ?
#
loop_
_entity_poly.entity_id
_entity_poly.type
_entity_poly.pdbx_seq_one_letter_code
_entity_poly.pdbx_strand_id
1 'polypeptide(L)' 'MKYKTIKSVLKQNIEKKVNTLWTWDREDKNFTQIYNNFSDELPIYTANQLLEEINKEIKGNAS' A
#
# COMPACT_ATOMS: atom_id res chain seq x y z
N MET A 1 8.12 -4.67 -12.85
CA MET A 1 8.65 -5.11 -11.53
C MET A 1 8.33 -4.17 -10.37
N LYS A 2 7.92 -2.91 -10.61
CA LYS A 2 7.92 -1.82 -9.61
C LYS A 2 7.06 -1.98 -8.36
N TYR A 3 6.14 -2.95 -8.28
CA TYR A 3 5.33 -3.17 -7.06
C TYR A 3 5.29 -4.63 -6.58
N LYS A 4 6.14 -5.51 -7.14
CA LYS A 4 6.08 -6.96 -6.82
C LYS A 4 6.29 -7.23 -5.33
N THR A 5 7.27 -6.56 -4.72
CA THR A 5 7.65 -6.74 -3.32
C THR A 5 6.54 -6.30 -2.36
N ILE A 6 6.07 -5.05 -2.49
CA ILE A 6 5.01 -4.54 -1.61
C ILE A 6 3.71 -5.33 -1.75
N LYS A 7 3.32 -5.74 -2.97
CA LYS A 7 2.13 -6.60 -3.16
C LYS A 7 2.26 -7.94 -2.43
N SER A 8 3.45 -8.52 -2.37
CA SER A 8 3.67 -9.76 -1.61
C SER A 8 3.49 -9.53 -0.11
N VAL A 9 4.05 -8.44 0.42
CA VAL A 9 3.91 -8.06 1.83
C VAL A 9 2.44 -7.83 2.19
N LEU A 10 1.72 -7.03 1.40
CA LEU A 10 0.29 -6.74 1.64
C LEU A 10 -0.55 -8.02 1.62
N LYS A 11 -0.32 -8.92 0.66
CA LYS A 11 -1.01 -10.22 0.60
C LYS A 11 -0.75 -11.06 1.85
N GLN A 12 0.50 -11.14 2.31
CA GLN A 12 0.83 -11.88 3.53
C GLN A 12 0.13 -11.29 4.75
N ASN A 13 0.05 -9.96 4.87
CA ASN A 13 -0.67 -9.30 5.96
C ASN A 13 -2.16 -9.64 5.92
N ILE A 14 -2.78 -9.66 4.73
CA ILE A 14 -4.18 -10.01 4.55
C ILE A 14 -4.42 -11.49 4.90
N GLU A 15 -3.61 -12.40 4.37
CA GLU A 15 -3.70 -13.85 4.61
C GLU A 15 -3.57 -14.18 6.10
N LYS A 16 -2.62 -13.53 6.78
CA LYS A 16 -2.37 -13.71 8.22
C LYS A 16 -3.28 -12.86 9.11
N LYS A 17 -4.22 -12.09 8.52
CA LYS A 17 -5.13 -11.17 9.23
C LYS A 17 -4.40 -10.19 10.16
N VAL A 18 -3.23 -9.72 9.73
CA VAL A 18 -2.45 -8.72 10.46
C VAL A 18 -3.10 -7.35 10.24
N ASN A 19 -3.46 -6.68 11.34
CA ASN A 19 -4.01 -5.34 11.30
C ASN A 19 -2.90 -4.31 11.10
N THR A 20 -2.58 -4.03 9.83
CA THR A 20 -1.57 -3.04 9.43
C THR A 20 -2.22 -1.88 8.68
N LEU A 21 -1.78 -0.67 8.98
CA LEU A 21 -2.12 0.54 8.24
C LEU A 21 -0.91 1.02 7.44
N TRP A 22 -1.16 1.66 6.32
CA TRP A 22 -0.14 2.07 5.36
C TRP A 22 -0.43 3.42 4.76
N THR A 23 0.63 4.14 4.40
CA THR A 23 0.59 5.31 3.52
C THR A 23 1.38 5.02 2.25
N TRP A 24 1.04 5.73 1.18
CA TRP A 24 1.74 5.62 -0.09
C TRP A 24 2.02 7.01 -0.66
N ASP A 25 3.30 7.37 -0.67
CA ASP A 25 3.79 8.53 -1.40
C ASP A 25 3.92 8.14 -2.89
N ARG A 26 3.06 8.72 -3.73
CA ARG A 26 3.06 8.42 -5.17
C ARG A 26 4.19 9.11 -5.93
N GLU A 27 4.69 10.24 -5.42
CA GLU A 27 5.78 11.00 -6.05
C GLU A 27 7.10 10.24 -5.85
N ASP A 28 7.41 9.92 -4.59
CA ASP A 28 8.63 9.20 -4.20
C ASP A 28 8.50 7.67 -4.34
N LYS A 29 7.29 7.17 -4.60
CA LYS A 29 6.95 5.74 -4.71
C LYS A 29 7.32 4.96 -3.47
N ASN A 30 7.16 5.60 -2.31
CA ASN A 30 7.52 5.05 -1.02
C ASN A 30 6.28 4.52 -0.29
N PHE A 31 6.41 3.36 0.34
CA PHE A 31 5.34 2.69 1.08
C PHE A 31 5.75 2.58 2.53
N THR A 32 4.98 3.17 3.43
CA THR A 32 5.29 3.18 4.85
C THR A 32 4.19 2.47 5.62
N GLN A 33 4.55 1.46 6.41
CA GLN A 33 3.64 0.88 7.38
C GLN A 33 3.63 1.76 8.63
N ILE A 34 2.44 2.17 9.08
CA ILE A 34 2.29 3.02 10.26
C ILE A 34 1.92 2.18 11.48
N TYR A 35 2.51 2.53 12.62
CA TYR A 35 2.33 1.81 13.90
C TYR A 35 1.76 2.69 15.02
N ASN A 36 1.89 4.02 14.94
CA ASN A 36 1.34 4.99 15.88
C ASN A 36 1.35 6.41 15.28
N ASN A 37 0.65 7.32 15.96
CA ASN A 37 0.42 8.76 15.68
C ASN A 37 1.24 9.30 14.49
N PHE A 38 0.58 9.38 13.34
CA PHE A 38 1.18 9.85 12.11
C PHE A 38 0.55 11.20 11.75
N SER A 39 1.39 12.22 11.66
CA SER A 39 1.02 13.56 11.19
C SER A 39 1.51 13.69 9.76
N ASP A 40 0.74 13.20 8.81
CA ASP A 40 0.99 13.44 7.39
C ASP A 40 -0.33 13.70 6.66
N GLU A 41 -0.24 14.50 5.61
CA GLU A 41 -1.36 14.79 4.68
C GLU A 41 -1.68 13.59 3.77
N LEU A 42 -0.89 12.51 3.85
CA LEU A 42 -1.04 11.34 3.01
C LEU A 42 -2.24 10.47 3.43
N PRO A 43 -3.01 9.95 2.47
CA PRO A 43 -4.11 9.04 2.76
C PRO A 43 -3.65 7.77 3.48
N ILE A 44 -4.45 7.33 4.45
CA ILE A 44 -4.22 6.09 5.19
C ILE A 44 -5.05 4.96 4.57
N TYR A 45 -4.40 3.82 4.38
CA TYR A 45 -4.97 2.62 3.81
C TYR A 45 -4.81 1.42 4.74
N THR A 46 -5.81 0.55 4.79
CA THR A 46 -5.60 -0.84 5.19
C THR A 46 -4.79 -1.59 4.12
N ALA A 47 -4.22 -2.75 4.48
CA ALA A 47 -3.48 -3.57 3.51
C ALA A 47 -4.32 -3.95 2.27
N ASN A 48 -5.62 -4.22 2.45
CA ASN A 48 -6.55 -4.51 1.35
C ASN A 48 -6.74 -3.29 0.43
N GLN A 49 -7.02 -2.12 1.02
CA GLN A 49 -7.24 -0.88 0.25
C GLN A 49 -5.98 -0.49 -0.54
N LEU A 50 -4.80 -0.56 0.08
CA LEU A 50 -3.56 -0.22 -0.62
C LEU A 50 -3.27 -1.19 -1.77
N LEU A 51 -3.53 -2.49 -1.58
CA LEU A 51 -3.36 -3.48 -2.64
C LEU A 51 -4.29 -3.19 -3.84
N GLU A 52 -5.53 -2.75 -3.57
CA GLU A 52 -6.46 -2.35 -4.62
C GLU A 52 -5.97 -1.12 -5.38
N GLU A 53 -5.52 -0.08 -4.69
CA GLU A 53 -4.98 1.14 -5.30
C GLU A 53 -3.76 0.85 -6.19
N ILE A 54 -2.82 0.03 -5.72
CA ILE A 54 -1.67 -0.40 -6.53
C ILE A 54 -2.15 -1.18 -7.78
N ASN A 55 -3.19 -2.00 -7.67
CA ASN A 55 -3.73 -2.71 -8.83
C ASN A 55 -4.39 -1.77 -9.84
N LYS A 56 -5.10 -0.74 -9.38
CA LYS A 56 -5.68 0.31 -10.25
C LYS A 56 -4.60 1.08 -10.99
N GLU A 57 -3.56 1.52 -10.29
CA GLU A 57 -2.39 2.22 -10.86
C GLU A 57 -1.72 1.40 -11.97
N ILE A 58 -1.51 0.10 -11.75
CA ILE A 58 -0.90 -0.79 -12.74
C ILE A 58 -1.81 -0.96 -13.98
N LYS A 59 -3.13 -1.06 -13.78
CA LYS A 59 -4.09 -1.21 -14.88
C LYS A 59 -4.27 0.07 -15.69
N GLY A 60 -4.31 1.23 -15.02
CA GLY A 60 -4.42 2.55 -15.67
C GLY A 60 -3.19 2.88 -16.52
N ASN A 61 -2.00 2.48 -16.08
CA ASN A 61 -0.76 2.65 -16.86
C ASN A 61 -0.57 1.62 -17.99
N ALA A 62 -1.52 0.70 -18.20
CA ALA A 62 -1.47 -0.32 -19.24
C ALA A 62 -2.43 -0.04 -20.42
N SER A 63 -3.06 1.15 -20.45
CA SER A 63 -3.94 1.63 -21.52
C SER A 63 -3.26 2.74 -22.33
#